data_AF-A0A117PPK2-F1
#
_entry.id   AF-A0A117PPK2-F1
#
_cell.length_a   1.000
_cell.length_b   1.000
_cell.length_c   1.000
_cell.angle_alpha   90.00
_cell.angle_beta   90.00
_cell.angle_gamma   90.00
#
_symmetry.space_group_name_H-M   'P 1'
#
loop_
_entity.id
_entity.type
_entity.pdbx_description
1 polymer ?
#
loop_
_entity_poly.entity_id
_entity_poly.type
_entity_poly.pdbx_seq_one_letter_code
_entity_poly.pdbx_strand_id
1 'polypeptide(L)' 'MVIDQSGGEPLILTTKAPAKLIGKLTQYPPKGDLYQLQEPVDLVLPDDPDTVIATIQKFPAKVGGL' A
#
# COMPACT_ATOMS: atom_id res chain seq x y z
N MET A 1 -2.33 -1.45 8.55
CA MET A 1 -0.86 -1.40 8.67
C MET A 1 -0.52 -1.09 10.11
N VAL A 2 0.45 -1.79 10.71
CA VAL A 2 0.91 -1.52 12.08
C VAL A 2 2.29 -0.87 12.00
N ILE A 3 2.49 0.23 12.72
CA ILE A 3 3.79 0.89 12.86
C ILE A 3 4.24 0.75 14.31
N ASP A 4 5.39 0.12 14.52
CA ASP A 4 6.03 0.07 15.84
C ASP A 4 6.64 1.44 16.16
N GLN A 5 6.26 1.99 17.31
CA GLN A 5 6.82 3.22 17.84
C GLN A 5 7.81 2.88 18.94
N SER A 6 9.01 3.47 18.92
CA SER A 6 9.99 3.28 19.99
C SER A 6 9.48 3.88 21.30
N GLY A 7 8.95 3.02 22.19
CA GLY A 7 8.53 3.38 23.55
C GLY A 7 7.03 3.61 23.75
N GLY A 8 6.17 3.27 22.78
CA GLY A 8 4.71 3.42 22.86
C GLY A 8 3.94 2.20 22.37
N GLU A 9 2.61 2.25 22.44
CA GLU A 9 1.75 1.23 21.85
C GLU A 9 1.80 1.29 20.30
N PRO A 10 1.67 0.15 19.59
CA PRO A 10 1.71 0.12 18.14
C PRO A 10 0.60 0.97 17.50
N LEU A 11 0.96 1.76 16.49
CA LEU A 11 0.00 2.59 15.76
C LEU A 11 -0.70 1.76 14.68
N ILE A 12 -2.02 1.67 14.75
CA ILE A 12 -2.85 0.98 13.75
C ILE A 12 -3.38 2.00 12.75
N LEU A 13 -3.01 1.84 11.48
CA LEU A 13 -3.45 2.68 10.38
C LEU A 13 -4.26 1.89 9.35
N THR A 14 -5.25 2.54 8.76
CA THR A 14 -6.03 2.05 7.62
C THR A 14 -5.87 2.95 6.41
N THR A 15 -6.19 2.46 5.21
CA THR A 15 -6.14 3.26 3.99
C THR A 15 -7.41 4.08 3.83
N LYS A 16 -7.30 5.35 3.44
CA LYS A 16 -8.46 6.21 3.15
C LYS A 16 -9.28 5.71 1.95
N ALA A 17 -8.62 5.08 0.98
CA ALA A 17 -9.22 4.43 -0.18
C ALA A 17 -8.45 3.14 -0.53
N PRO A 18 -9.07 2.16 -1.21
CA PRO A 18 -8.38 0.94 -1.61
C PRO A 18 -7.17 1.24 -2.50
N ALA A 19 -6.04 0.61 -2.19
CA ALA A 19 -4.86 0.67 -3.05
C ALA A 19 -5.15 -0.02 -4.39
N LYS A 20 -4.90 0.69 -5.50
CA LYS A 20 -5.02 0.14 -6.86
C LYS A 20 -3.64 0.02 -7.47
N LEU A 21 -3.36 -1.16 -8.02
CA LEU A 21 -2.12 -1.46 -8.71
C LEU A 21 -2.36 -1.52 -10.22
N ILE A 22 -1.49 -0.85 -10.97
CA ILE A 22 -1.45 -0.90 -12.42
C ILE A 22 -0.14 -1.53 -12.87
N GLY A 23 -0.23 -2.45 -13.82
CA GLY A 23 0.91 -3.15 -14.40
C GLY A 23 0.63 -3.46 -15.87
N LYS A 24 1.70 -3.70 -16.62
CA LYS A 24 1.59 -4.14 -18.02
C LYS A 24 1.78 -5.65 -18.07
N LEU A 25 0.75 -6.37 -18.48
CA LEU A 25 0.84 -7.80 -18.72
C LEU A 25 1.74 -8.05 -19.93
N THR A 26 2.91 -8.63 -19.71
CA THR A 26 3.83 -8.98 -20.81
C THR A 26 3.59 -10.40 -21.32
N GLN A 27 3.06 -11.28 -20.45
CA GLN A 27 2.75 -12.68 -20.75
C GLN A 27 1.70 -13.22 -19.76
N TYR A 28 1.00 -14.29 -20.14
CA TYR A 28 0.04 -14.97 -19.25
C TYR A 28 0.38 -16.47 -19.08
N PRO A 29 0.42 -16.99 -17.83
CA PRO A 29 0.28 -16.26 -16.58
C PRO A 29 1.47 -15.30 -16.35
N PRO A 30 1.29 -14.21 -15.57
CA PRO A 30 2.38 -13.28 -15.27
C PRO A 30 3.53 -14.01 -14.58
N LYS A 31 4.77 -13.67 -14.95
CA LYS A 31 5.99 -14.23 -14.34
C LYS A 31 6.91 -13.11 -13.84
N GLY A 32 6.59 -12.58 -12.67
CA GLY A 32 7.36 -11.50 -12.06
C GLY A 32 7.10 -10.14 -12.72
N ASP A 33 5.95 -9.97 -13.38
CA ASP A 33 5.53 -8.68 -13.91
C ASP A 33 5.44 -7.67 -12.75
N LEU A 34 5.92 -6.45 -13.02
CA LEU A 34 5.94 -5.36 -12.04
C LEU A 34 4.64 -4.57 -12.07
N TYR A 35 4.10 -4.35 -10.88
CA TYR A 35 2.92 -3.54 -10.64
C TYR A 35 3.32 -2.34 -9.78
N GLN A 36 2.72 -1.19 -10.09
CA GLN A 36 2.95 0.08 -9.41
C GLN A 36 1.62 0.62 -8.89
N LEU A 37 1.68 1.47 -7.87
CA LEU A 37 0.50 2.21 -7.44
C LEU A 37 -0.01 3.09 -8.59
N GLN A 38 -1.32 3.02 -8.82
CA GLN A 38 -1.98 3.94 -9.75
C GLN A 38 -1.93 5.38 -9.22
N GLU A 39 -2.15 5.54 -7.92
CA GLU A 39 -2.12 6.81 -7.18
C GLU A 39 -1.51 6.57 -5.78
N PRO A 40 -0.91 7.59 -5.14
CA PRO A 40 -0.47 7.48 -3.75
C PRO A 40 -1.60 7.05 -2.82
N VAL A 41 -1.27 6.31 -1.76
CA VAL A 41 -2.27 5.79 -0.80
C VAL A 41 -2.09 6.44 0.55
N ASP A 42 -3.09 7.22 0.96
CA ASP A 42 -3.12 7.84 2.28
C ASP A 42 -3.50 6.85 3.37
N LEU A 43 -2.76 6.94 4.47
CA LEU A 43 -2.96 6.19 5.70
C LEU A 43 -3.53 7.13 6.77
N VAL A 44 -4.62 6.68 7.38
CA VAL A 44 -5.41 7.42 8.37
C VAL A 44 -5.63 6.54 9.60
N LEU A 45 -6.05 7.17 10.69
CA LEU A 45 -6.51 6.45 11.86
C LEU A 45 -7.93 5.91 11.61
N PRO A 46 -8.27 4.70 12.09
CA PRO A 46 -9.62 4.16 11.94
C PRO A 46 -10.72 5.03 12.59
N ASP A 47 -10.39 5.73 13.68
CA ASP A 47 -11.27 6.61 14.45
C ASP A 47 -11.19 8.09 14.04
N ASP A 48 -10.18 8.48 13.25
CA ASP A 48 -10.06 9.81 12.64
C ASP A 48 -9.64 9.71 11.16
N PRO A 49 -10.60 9.47 10.25
CA PRO A 49 -10.33 9.24 8.82
C PRO A 49 -10.05 10.53 8.02
N ASP A 50 -10.27 11.70 8.61
CA ASP A 50 -10.05 12.98 7.94
C ASP A 50 -8.60 13.45 8.05
N THR A 51 -7.88 13.00 9.07
CA THR A 51 -6.46 13.29 9.27
C THR A 51 -5.57 12.28 8.56
N VAL A 52 -4.80 12.74 7.58
CA VAL A 52 -3.76 11.93 6.91
C VAL A 52 -2.50 11.90 7.77
N ILE A 53 -2.10 10.70 8.19
CA ILE A 53 -0.91 10.47 9.03
C ILE A 53 0.34 10.21 8.18
N ALA A 54 0.16 9.47 7.08
CA ALA A 54 1.24 9.14 6.16
C ALA A 54 0.70 8.83 4.76
N THR A 55 1.55 8.89 3.75
CA THR A 55 1.19 8.54 2.37
C THR A 55 2.21 7.55 1.79
N ILE A 56 1.71 6.43 1.26
CA ILE A 56 2.53 5.48 0.50
C ILE A 56 2.68 6.03 -0.92
N GLN A 57 3.87 6.57 -1.20
CA GLN A 57 4.15 7.18 -2.51
C GLN A 57 4.42 6.15 -3.61
N LYS A 58 5.06 5.03 -3.24
CA LYS A 58 5.43 3.97 -4.17
C LYS A 58 5.33 2.64 -3.46
N PHE A 59 4.75 1.65 -4.14
CA PHE A 59 4.67 0.28 -3.67
C PHE A 59 4.93 -0.67 -4.84
N PRO A 60 6.21 -0.92 -5.18
CA PRO A 60 6.54 -1.86 -6.24
C PRO A 60 6.19 -3.28 -5.79
N ALA A 61 5.21 -3.89 -6.45
CA ALA A 61 4.81 -5.27 -6.21
C ALA A 61 5.17 -6.15 -7.41
N LYS A 62 5.70 -7.35 -7.14
CA LYS A 62 5.94 -8.38 -8.16
C LYS A 62 4.85 -9.42 -8.06
N VAL A 63 4.25 -9.79 -9.19
CA VAL A 63 3.21 -10.84 -9.25
C VAL A 63 3.67 -11.98 -10.16
N GLY A 64 3.53 -13.20 -9.66
CA GLY A 64 3.98 -14.42 -10.33
C GLY A 64 5.46 -14.73 -10.12
N GLY A 65 5.85 -15.96 -10.45
CA GLY A 65 7.14 -16.54 -10.08
C GLY A 65 7.00 -17.39 -8.83
N LEU A 66 6.92 -18.72 -9.03
CA LEU A 66 7.25 -19.72 -8.01
C LEU A 66 8.76 -19.94 -8.02
#